data_AF-A0A840TKM3-F1
#
_entry.id   AF-A0A840TKM3-F1
#
_cell.length_a   1.000
_cell.length_b   1.000
_cell.length_c   1.000
_cell.angle_alpha   90.00
_cell.angle_beta   90.00
_cell.angle_gamma   90.00
#
_symmetry.space_group_name_H-M   'P 1'
#
loop_
_entity.id
_entity.type
_entity.pdbx_description
1 polymer ?
#
loop_
_entity_poly.entity_id
_entity_poly.type
_entity_poly.pdbx_seq_one_letter_code
_entity_poly.pdbx_strand_id
1 'polypeptide(L)'
;MQLLQKNSRDIVEHISQLIREKHFRDRNSLEKGVEEASKSFVFRLCFMTSFGITKRISNAIGYDKLKNSFDKALEAQPYNSVKLIDLAIKLSYSNIVSHIDIIEKYKDDMEKNKLSVVVLQNLVIDYMYMFDVDYKTRSRICSKLGISVQEQRKIDHISTIKRKK
;
A
#
# COMPACT_ATOMS: atom_id res chain seq x y z
N MET A 1 13.69 -10.06 -15.25
CA MET A 1 15.07 -9.68 -14.86
C MET A 1 15.80 -8.80 -15.88
N GLN A 2 15.62 -8.98 -17.20
CA GLN A 2 16.32 -8.17 -18.22
C GLN A 2 16.11 -6.65 -18.12
N LEU A 3 14.92 -6.18 -17.73
CA LEU A 3 14.63 -4.75 -17.54
C LEU A 3 15.46 -4.10 -16.41
N LEU A 4 15.65 -4.80 -15.29
CA LEU A 4 16.47 -4.31 -14.18
C LEU A 4 17.96 -4.29 -14.54
N GLN A 5 18.43 -5.29 -15.30
CA GLN A 5 19.80 -5.32 -15.78
C GLN A 5 20.08 -4.21 -16.79
N LYS A 6 19.13 -3.95 -17.70
CA LYS A 6 19.26 -2.90 -18.72
C LYS A 6 19.29 -1.50 -18.12
N ASN A 7 18.54 -1.26 -17.04
CA ASN A 7 18.50 0.02 -16.33
C ASN A 7 19.39 0.04 -15.08
N SER A 8 20.38 -0.85 -15.00
CA SER A 8 21.23 -0.97 -13.81
C SER A 8 21.95 0.33 -13.45
N ARG A 9 22.32 1.13 -14.45
CA ARG A 9 22.99 2.42 -14.27
C ARG A 9 22.11 3.41 -13.48
N ASP A 10 20.85 3.56 -13.87
CA ASP A 10 19.91 4.48 -13.22
C ASP A 10 19.58 4.01 -11.80
N ILE A 11 19.49 2.70 -11.59
CA ILE A 11 19.29 2.11 -10.25
C ILE A 11 20.49 2.42 -9.36
N VAL A 12 21.70 2.22 -9.86
CA VAL A 12 22.94 2.53 -9.13
C VAL A 12 23.03 4.01 -8.81
N GLU A 13 22.67 4.89 -9.74
CA GLU A 13 22.67 6.33 -9.53
C GLU A 13 21.65 6.76 -8.47
N HIS A 14 20.43 6.22 -8.52
CA HIS A 14 19.39 6.50 -7.52
C HIS A 14 19.78 6.00 -6.13
N ILE A 15 20.33 4.78 -6.01
CA ILE A 15 20.82 4.26 -4.74
C ILE A 15 21.99 5.11 -4.23
N SER A 16 22.91 5.51 -5.12
CA SER A 16 24.04 6.38 -4.78
C SER A 16 23.59 7.74 -4.26
N GLN A 17 22.54 8.31 -4.82
CA GLN A 17 21.95 9.56 -4.35
C GLN A 17 21.39 9.42 -2.92
N LEU A 18 20.60 8.37 -2.67
CA LEU A 18 20.05 8.08 -1.34
C LEU A 18 21.14 7.89 -0.27
N ILE A 19 22.28 7.32 -0.66
CA ILE A 19 23.44 7.16 0.21
C ILE A 19 24.11 8.52 0.46
N ARG A 20 24.32 9.35 -0.57
CA ARG A 20 24.97 10.67 -0.43
C ARG A 20 24.20 11.63 0.48
N GLU A 21 22.87 11.54 0.51
CA GLU A 21 22.02 12.32 1.40
C GLU A 21 22.24 11.97 2.89
N LYS A 22 22.75 10.77 3.18
CA LYS A 22 23.13 10.34 4.53
C LYS A 22 24.63 10.56 4.72
N HIS A 23 25.03 11.57 5.48
CA HIS A 23 26.44 11.83 5.78
C HIS A 23 27.06 10.72 6.65
N PHE A 24 27.84 9.81 6.05
CA PHE A 24 28.54 8.72 6.74
C PHE A 24 29.95 9.12 7.20
N ARG A 25 30.33 8.69 8.40
CA ARG A 25 31.60 9.09 9.06
C ARG A 25 32.72 8.07 8.88
N ASP A 26 32.40 6.82 8.57
CA ASP A 26 33.34 5.72 8.47
C ASP A 26 32.88 4.67 7.43
N ARG A 27 33.79 3.76 7.06
CA ARG A 27 33.53 2.75 6.02
C ARG A 27 32.42 1.77 6.41
N ASN A 28 32.35 1.35 7.67
CA ASN A 28 31.34 0.38 8.11
C ASN A 28 29.94 1.01 8.12
N SER A 29 29.82 2.29 8.50
CA SER A 29 28.54 3.01 8.41
C SER A 29 28.11 3.23 6.96
N LEU A 30 29.04 3.46 6.04
CA LEU A 30 28.75 3.54 4.59
C LEU A 30 28.23 2.21 4.04
N GLU A 31 28.89 1.08 4.34
CA GLU A 31 28.48 -0.24 3.84
C GLU A 31 27.07 -0.61 4.32
N LYS A 32 26.75 -0.36 5.60
CA LYS A 32 25.39 -0.52 6.13
C LYS A 32 24.39 0.41 5.45
N GLY A 33 24.77 1.65 5.18
CA GLY A 33 23.94 2.62 4.46
C GLY A 33 23.59 2.17 3.05
N VAL A 34 24.55 1.60 2.33
CA VAL A 34 24.36 1.04 0.99
C VAL A 34 23.37 -0.12 1.03
N GLU A 35 23.54 -1.04 1.99
CA GLU A 35 22.65 -2.19 2.16
C GLU A 35 21.21 -1.75 2.47
N GLU A 36 21.02 -0.80 3.40
CA GLU A 36 19.71 -0.24 3.74
C GLU A 36 19.04 0.44 2.55
N ALA A 37 19.78 1.28 1.82
CA ALA A 37 19.26 1.99 0.65
C ALA A 37 18.82 1.01 -0.44
N SER A 38 19.62 -0.02 -0.69
CA SER A 38 19.32 -1.07 -1.67
C SER A 38 18.07 -1.87 -1.28
N LYS A 39 17.99 -2.31 -0.01
CA LYS A 39 16.80 -3.02 0.52
C LYS A 39 15.54 -2.15 0.42
N SER A 40 15.64 -0.88 0.77
CA SER A 40 14.55 0.09 0.68
C SER A 40 14.07 0.27 -0.75
N PHE A 41 15.00 0.42 -1.71
CA PHE A 41 14.67 0.55 -3.13
C PHE A 41 13.89 -0.67 -3.65
N VAL A 42 14.42 -1.88 -3.40
CA VAL A 42 13.76 -3.13 -3.81
C VAL A 42 12.36 -3.23 -3.19
N PHE A 43 12.25 -2.95 -1.90
CA PHE A 43 10.95 -2.97 -1.21
C PHE A 43 9.96 -1.97 -1.82
N ARG A 44 10.38 -0.72 -2.08
CA ARG A 44 9.55 0.31 -2.71
C ARG A 44 9.10 -0.09 -4.11
N LEU A 45 9.99 -0.68 -4.91
CA LEU A 45 9.65 -1.16 -6.24
C LEU A 45 8.59 -2.29 -6.19
N CYS A 46 8.78 -3.26 -5.30
CA CYS A 46 7.81 -4.33 -5.07
C CYS A 46 6.46 -3.77 -4.61
N PHE A 47 6.48 -2.80 -3.68
CA PHE A 47 5.29 -2.11 -3.21
C PHE A 47 4.57 -1.38 -4.34
N MET A 48 5.26 -0.52 -5.09
CA MET A 48 4.67 0.25 -6.19
C MET A 48 4.04 -0.65 -7.24
N THR A 49 4.71 -1.75 -7.58
CA THR A 49 4.20 -2.72 -8.54
C THR A 49 2.97 -3.45 -7.99
N SER A 50 3.04 -3.93 -6.76
CA SER A 50 1.93 -4.66 -6.11
C SER A 50 0.70 -3.77 -5.95
N PHE A 51 0.88 -2.55 -5.43
CA PHE A 51 -0.18 -1.58 -5.26
C PHE A 51 -0.77 -1.13 -6.60
N GLY A 52 0.09 -0.80 -7.58
CA GLY A 52 -0.32 -0.36 -8.91
C GLY A 52 -1.12 -1.41 -9.67
N ILE A 53 -0.67 -2.68 -9.64
CA ILE A 53 -1.42 -3.79 -10.24
C ILE A 53 -2.76 -3.99 -9.52
N THR A 54 -2.76 -3.98 -8.19
CA THR A 54 -3.99 -4.13 -7.39
C THR A 54 -5.03 -3.07 -7.74
N LYS A 55 -4.64 -1.79 -7.79
CA LYS A 55 -5.50 -0.68 -8.20
C LYS A 55 -5.92 -0.79 -9.66
N ARG A 56 -5.03 -1.17 -10.57
CA ARG A 56 -5.36 -1.34 -12.00
C ARG A 56 -6.41 -2.42 -12.21
N ILE A 57 -6.28 -3.56 -11.53
CA ILE A 57 -7.28 -4.63 -11.54
C ILE A 57 -8.61 -4.11 -10.99
N SER A 58 -8.59 -3.47 -9.81
CA SER A 58 -9.79 -2.90 -9.20
C SER A 58 -10.52 -1.91 -10.12
N ASN A 59 -9.78 -1.00 -10.75
CA ASN A 59 -10.34 0.01 -11.64
C ASN A 59 -10.89 -0.58 -12.95
N ALA A 60 -10.25 -1.61 -13.49
CA ALA A 60 -10.70 -2.29 -14.71
C ALA A 60 -12.02 -3.06 -14.49
N ILE A 61 -12.27 -3.49 -13.26
CA ILE A 61 -13.38 -4.38 -12.91
C ILE A 61 -14.65 -3.61 -12.58
N GLY A 62 -14.62 -2.26 -12.63
CA GLY A 62 -15.60 -1.25 -12.23
C GLY A 62 -17.10 -1.54 -12.34
N TYR A 63 -17.56 -2.62 -11.74
CA TYR A 63 -18.91 -3.12 -11.84
C TYR A 63 -19.24 -4.00 -10.63
N ASP A 64 -20.29 -3.61 -9.92
CA ASP A 64 -20.86 -4.29 -8.75
C ASP A 64 -21.24 -5.75 -9.02
N LYS A 65 -21.64 -6.08 -10.26
CA LYS A 65 -22.07 -7.44 -10.64
C LYS A 65 -20.95 -8.48 -10.69
N LEU A 66 -19.68 -8.08 -10.60
CA LEU A 66 -18.53 -8.98 -10.59
C LEU A 66 -18.16 -9.50 -9.18
N LYS A 67 -18.84 -9.02 -8.13
CA LYS A 67 -18.61 -9.44 -6.74
C LYS A 67 -18.61 -10.97 -6.57
N ASN A 68 -19.63 -11.65 -7.12
CA ASN A 68 -19.78 -13.10 -7.00
C ASN A 68 -18.63 -13.89 -7.65
N SER A 69 -17.99 -13.34 -8.68
CA SER A 69 -16.83 -13.98 -9.33
C SER A 69 -15.57 -13.87 -8.48
N PHE A 70 -15.41 -12.76 -7.74
CA PHE A 70 -14.30 -12.58 -6.81
C PHE A 70 -14.44 -13.40 -5.54
N ASP A 71 -15.66 -13.54 -5.03
CA ASP A 71 -15.92 -14.42 -3.88
C ASP A 71 -15.50 -15.87 -4.21
N LYS A 72 -15.82 -16.36 -5.41
CA LYS A 72 -15.34 -17.67 -5.91
C LYS A 72 -13.83 -17.75 -6.07
N ALA A 73 -13.19 -16.68 -6.57
CA ALA A 73 -11.74 -16.63 -6.72
C ALA A 73 -11.01 -16.63 -5.35
N LEU A 74 -11.58 -15.95 -4.35
CA LEU A 74 -11.09 -15.94 -2.99
C LEU A 74 -11.22 -17.31 -2.31
N GLU A 75 -12.35 -17.99 -2.51
CA GLU A 75 -12.57 -19.36 -2.01
C GLU A 75 -11.56 -20.34 -2.62
N ALA A 76 -11.29 -20.22 -3.92
CA ALA A 76 -10.34 -21.08 -4.61
C ALA A 76 -8.87 -20.77 -4.26
N GLN A 77 -8.54 -19.50 -3.97
CA GLN A 77 -7.16 -19.05 -3.76
C GLN A 77 -7.10 -18.01 -2.62
N PRO A 78 -6.96 -18.45 -1.35
CA PRO A 78 -6.99 -17.57 -0.17
C PRO A 78 -5.67 -16.79 0.04
N TYR A 79 -4.98 -16.39 -1.03
CA TYR A 79 -3.72 -15.66 -0.97
C TYR A 79 -3.92 -14.17 -0.63
N ASN A 80 -2.91 -13.57 -0.01
CA ASN A 80 -2.92 -12.15 0.34
C ASN A 80 -3.16 -11.24 -0.87
N SER A 81 -2.60 -11.57 -2.04
CA SER A 81 -2.81 -10.81 -3.27
C SER A 81 -4.28 -10.76 -3.68
N VAL A 82 -4.98 -11.90 -3.62
CA VAL A 82 -6.41 -12.01 -3.96
C VAL A 82 -7.26 -11.25 -2.95
N LYS A 83 -6.96 -11.39 -1.65
CA LYS A 83 -7.59 -10.63 -0.55
C LYS A 83 -7.47 -9.12 -0.76
N LEU A 84 -6.29 -8.63 -1.13
CA LEU A 84 -6.04 -7.19 -1.35
C LEU A 84 -6.75 -6.67 -2.60
N ILE A 85 -6.81 -7.46 -3.68
CA ILE A 85 -7.55 -7.12 -4.90
C ILE A 85 -9.05 -7.01 -4.61
N ASP A 86 -9.62 -7.99 -3.92
CA ASP A 86 -11.02 -7.99 -3.53
C ASP A 86 -11.37 -6.79 -2.65
N LEU A 87 -10.52 -6.47 -1.66
CA LEU A 87 -10.72 -5.29 -0.83
C LEU A 87 -10.67 -3.99 -1.66
N ALA A 88 -9.71 -3.85 -2.58
CA ALA A 88 -9.61 -2.68 -3.44
C ALA A 88 -10.89 -2.49 -4.29
N ILE A 89 -11.43 -3.59 -4.82
CA ILE A 89 -12.69 -3.62 -5.56
C ILE A 89 -13.84 -3.15 -4.67
N LYS A 90 -13.99 -3.73 -3.46
CA LYS A 90 -15.01 -3.36 -2.48
C LYS A 90 -14.97 -1.88 -2.11
N LEU A 91 -13.79 -1.34 -1.83
CA LEU A 91 -13.57 0.07 -1.51
C LEU A 91 -13.95 1.01 -2.67
N SER A 92 -13.90 0.53 -3.92
CA SER A 92 -14.24 1.35 -5.08
C SER A 92 -15.73 1.71 -5.13
N TYR A 93 -16.64 0.80 -4.78
CA TYR A 93 -18.10 1.05 -4.88
C TYR A 93 -18.84 1.16 -3.54
N SER A 94 -18.26 0.75 -2.42
CA SER A 94 -18.93 0.79 -1.11
C SER A 94 -18.18 1.63 -0.08
N ASN A 95 -18.85 1.91 1.05
CA ASN A 95 -18.26 2.70 2.14
C ASN A 95 -17.29 1.83 2.95
N ILE A 96 -16.13 2.40 3.32
CA ILE A 96 -15.13 1.73 4.16
C ILE A 96 -15.68 1.21 5.49
N VAL A 97 -16.73 1.85 6.04
CA VAL A 97 -17.39 1.43 7.29
C VAL A 97 -17.88 -0.01 7.22
N SER A 98 -18.39 -0.45 6.07
CA SER A 98 -18.88 -1.83 5.87
C SER A 98 -17.77 -2.88 5.82
N HIS A 99 -16.50 -2.47 5.77
CA HIS A 99 -15.35 -3.35 5.58
C HIS A 99 -14.33 -3.24 6.71
N ILE A 100 -14.64 -2.52 7.80
CA ILE A 100 -13.71 -2.34 8.92
C ILE A 100 -13.24 -3.71 9.43
N ASP A 101 -14.17 -4.60 9.77
CA ASP A 101 -13.80 -5.89 10.36
C ASP A 101 -12.94 -6.76 9.42
N ILE A 102 -13.15 -6.64 8.09
CA ILE A 102 -12.33 -7.32 7.08
C ILE A 102 -10.93 -6.71 7.04
N ILE A 103 -10.81 -5.38 7.08
CA ILE A 103 -9.52 -4.67 7.11
C ILE A 103 -8.73 -5.05 8.37
N GLU A 104 -9.39 -5.08 9.52
CA GLU A 104 -8.78 -5.45 10.80
C GLU A 104 -8.31 -6.91 10.77
N LYS A 105 -9.13 -7.84 10.25
CA LYS A 105 -8.77 -9.25 10.06
C LYS A 105 -7.59 -9.41 9.11
N TYR A 106 -7.59 -8.72 7.96
CA TYR A 106 -6.49 -8.80 7.00
C TYR A 106 -5.19 -8.27 7.58
N LYS A 107 -5.23 -7.25 8.44
CA LYS A 107 -4.05 -6.76 9.13
C LYS A 107 -3.40 -7.82 10.02
N ASP A 108 -4.22 -8.63 10.67
CA ASP A 108 -3.77 -9.72 11.55
C ASP A 108 -3.27 -10.91 10.73
N ASP A 109 -4.04 -11.35 9.72
CA ASP A 109 -3.66 -12.44 8.79
C ASP A 109 -2.32 -12.15 8.07
N MET A 110 -2.08 -10.88 7.71
CA MET A 110 -0.94 -10.46 6.91
C MET A 110 0.25 -10.01 7.74
N GLU A 111 0.23 -10.09 9.07
CA GLU A 111 1.25 -9.51 9.95
C GLU A 111 2.68 -9.94 9.58
N LYS A 112 2.87 -11.20 9.19
CA LYS A 112 4.18 -11.74 8.78
C LYS A 112 4.64 -11.28 7.39
N ASN A 113 3.74 -10.71 6.58
CA ASN A 113 4.04 -10.20 5.25
C ASN A 113 3.97 -8.67 5.21
N LYS A 114 5.12 -8.05 5.50
CA LYS A 114 5.25 -6.58 5.53
C LYS A 114 4.82 -5.91 4.23
N LEU A 115 5.08 -6.52 3.07
CA LEU A 115 4.65 -5.98 1.78
C LEU A 115 3.12 -5.92 1.69
N SER A 116 2.43 -7.01 2.04
CA SER A 116 0.97 -7.06 2.06
C SER A 116 0.37 -6.05 3.05
N VAL A 117 0.96 -5.89 4.23
CA VAL A 117 0.51 -4.89 5.23
C VAL A 117 0.63 -3.47 4.67
N VAL A 118 1.76 -3.13 4.03
CA VAL A 118 1.95 -1.79 3.45
C VAL A 118 0.99 -1.55 2.29
N VAL A 119 0.69 -2.57 1.46
CA VAL A 119 -0.34 -2.46 0.43
C VAL A 119 -1.72 -2.24 1.04
N LEU A 120 -2.09 -2.99 2.09
CA LEU A 120 -3.35 -2.80 2.82
C LEU A 120 -3.49 -1.37 3.38
N GLN A 121 -2.46 -0.89 4.07
CA GLN A 121 -2.42 0.47 4.61
C GLN A 121 -2.63 1.50 3.50
N ASN A 122 -1.95 1.36 2.37
CA ASN A 122 -2.06 2.31 1.27
C ASN A 122 -3.40 2.25 0.55
N LEU A 123 -4.08 1.10 0.48
CA LEU A 123 -5.46 1.02 -0.04
C LEU A 123 -6.43 1.82 0.84
N VAL A 124 -6.27 1.73 2.16
CA VAL A 124 -7.08 2.47 3.12
C VAL A 124 -6.78 3.96 3.07
N ILE A 125 -5.50 4.34 3.03
CA ILE A 125 -5.06 5.73 2.91
C ILE A 125 -5.59 6.35 1.62
N ASP A 126 -5.44 5.67 0.48
CA ASP A 126 -5.95 6.10 -0.82
C ASP A 126 -7.47 6.33 -0.79
N TYR A 127 -8.23 5.44 -0.15
CA TYR A 127 -9.66 5.65 0.06
C TYR A 127 -9.95 6.90 0.90
N MET A 128 -9.26 7.08 2.03
CA MET A 128 -9.46 8.24 2.93
C MET A 128 -9.05 9.58 2.30
N TYR A 129 -8.13 9.57 1.34
CA TYR A 129 -7.82 10.73 0.51
C TYR A 129 -8.97 11.08 -0.43
N MET A 130 -9.63 10.07 -1.01
CA MET A 130 -10.65 10.25 -2.04
C MET A 130 -12.06 10.54 -1.49
N PHE A 131 -12.39 9.97 -0.32
CA PHE A 131 -13.72 10.01 0.27
C PHE A 131 -13.70 10.54 1.71
N ASP A 132 -14.81 11.14 2.12
CA ASP A 132 -15.01 11.51 3.52
C ASP A 132 -15.23 10.27 4.40
N VAL A 133 -14.45 10.22 5.47
CA VAL A 133 -14.54 9.21 6.53
C VAL A 133 -14.59 9.95 7.84
N ASP A 134 -15.61 9.65 8.65
CA ASP A 134 -15.79 10.27 9.96
C ASP A 134 -14.58 10.02 10.86
N TYR A 135 -14.36 10.93 11.80
CA TYR A 135 -13.19 10.91 12.67
C TYR A 135 -13.08 9.62 13.48
N LYS A 136 -14.21 9.07 13.96
CA LYS A 136 -14.22 7.85 14.79
C LYS A 136 -13.80 6.63 13.99
N THR A 137 -14.36 6.45 12.80
CA THR A 137 -13.99 5.37 11.87
C THR A 137 -12.52 5.49 11.45
N ARG A 138 -12.09 6.69 11.08
CA ARG A 138 -10.69 6.95 10.69
C ARG A 138 -9.73 6.60 11.82
N SER A 139 -9.99 7.09 13.02
CA SER A 139 -9.15 6.84 14.19
C SER A 139 -9.06 5.34 14.48
N ARG A 140 -10.18 4.61 14.49
CA ARG A 140 -10.20 3.15 14.70
C ARG A 140 -9.32 2.42 13.68
N ILE A 141 -9.54 2.66 12.39
CA ILE A 141 -8.81 1.97 11.32
C ILE A 141 -7.32 2.31 11.37
N CYS A 142 -6.97 3.60 11.50
CA CYS A 142 -5.56 4.02 11.54
C CYS A 142 -4.83 3.45 12.76
N SER A 143 -5.47 3.40 13.92
CA SER A 143 -4.91 2.77 15.12
C SER A 143 -4.65 1.28 14.92
N LYS A 144 -5.60 0.52 14.37
CA LYS A 144 -5.40 -0.93 14.12
C LYS A 144 -4.35 -1.18 13.05
N LEU A 145 -4.29 -0.35 12.01
CA LEU A 145 -3.30 -0.50 10.94
C LEU A 145 -1.92 0.05 11.30
N GLY A 146 -1.76 0.77 12.42
CA GLY A 146 -0.49 1.40 12.79
C GLY A 146 -0.11 2.58 11.87
N ILE A 147 -1.09 3.29 11.32
CA ILE A 147 -0.88 4.48 10.48
C ILE A 147 -0.72 5.70 11.39
N SER A 148 0.38 6.42 11.23
CA SER A 148 0.77 7.49 12.16
C SER A 148 -0.20 8.68 12.15
N VAL A 149 -0.30 9.40 13.26
CA VAL A 149 -1.12 10.63 13.38
C VAL A 149 -0.64 11.73 12.42
N GLN A 150 0.65 11.75 12.10
CA GLN A 150 1.23 12.70 11.14
C GLN A 150 0.76 12.41 9.71
N GLU A 151 0.67 11.14 9.33
CA GLU A 151 0.08 10.72 8.05
C GLU A 151 -1.42 11.03 8.02
N GLN A 152 -2.14 10.84 9.12
CA GLN A 152 -3.56 11.22 9.24
C GLN A 152 -3.79 12.71 8.97
N ARG A 153 -2.96 13.60 9.54
CA ARG A 153 -3.05 15.05 9.33
C ARG A 153 -2.71 15.48 7.90
N LYS A 154 -1.73 14.82 7.26
CA LYS A 154 -1.39 15.07 5.85
C LYS A 154 -2.55 14.71 4.93
N ILE A 155 -3.26 13.62 5.23
CA ILE A 155 -4.47 13.22 4.49
C ILE A 155 -5.50 14.35 4.51
N ASP A 156 -5.78 14.93 5.68
CA ASP A 156 -6.77 15.99 5.83
C ASP A 156 -6.37 17.32 5.18
N HIS A 157 -5.07 17.65 5.15
CA HIS A 157 -4.60 18.92 4.59
C HIS A 157 -4.52 18.92 3.06
N ILE A 158 -4.23 17.77 2.43
CA ILE A 158 -4.08 17.69 0.96
C ILE A 158 -5.44 17.51 0.26
N SER A 159 -6.44 16.99 0.96
CA SER A 159 -7.76 16.71 0.40
C SER A 159 -8.62 17.97 0.27
N THR A 160 -8.33 18.85 -0.69
CA THR A 160 -9.10 20.10 -0.92
C THR A 160 -10.44 19.86 -1.61
N ILE A 161 -10.66 18.72 -2.26
CA ILE A 161 -11.93 18.38 -2.93
C ILE A 161 -12.19 16.87 -2.75
N LYS A 162 -12.89 16.48 -1.68
CA LYS A 162 -13.32 15.10 -1.48
C LYS A 162 -14.62 14.80 -2.22
N ARG A 163 -14.76 13.58 -2.73
CA ARG A 163 -16.02 13.14 -3.35
C ARG A 163 -17.00 12.70 -2.26
N LYS A 164 -18.22 13.24 -2.28
CA LYS A 164 -19.34 12.67 -1.51
C LYS A 164 -19.74 11.36 -2.17
N LYS A 165 -19.90 10.31 -1.38
CA LYS A 165 -20.41 9.01 -1.81
C LYS A 165 -21.82 8.83 -1.26
#